data_AF-A0A7D9EZI9-F1
#
_entry.id   AF-A0A7D9EZI9-F1
#
_cell.length_a   1.000
_cell.length_b   1.000
_cell.length_c   1.000
_cell.angle_alpha   90.00
_cell.angle_beta   90.00
_cell.angle_gamma   90.00
#
_symmetry.space_group_name_H-M   'P 1'
#
loop_
_entity.id
_entity.type
_entity.pdbx_description
1 polymer ?
#
loop_
_entity_poly.entity_id
_entity_poly.type
_entity_poly.pdbx_seq_one_letter_code
_entity_poly.pdbx_strand_id
1 'polypeptide(L)'
;MAATLINEVRFGRHGVFELKPKQVKLYNFYYTFYINYLIHIFVWFNLALAIFEKPAVSGYELPYWATMIMEFVCIFVFALCLFHRWYIAPDGCFWNDKKNVILTFTITITFLDMLLYSIFMENGLESIVRRWSRILRPAFLINLQARQIRRAFRNIRRTIFGILNVLVLLLLAIGLFALLATKLFENRNLKDIDGNPYFQNYLESYYQLYILTTTANNPDIGISAYDSNNWFALFFVVFLVICMYIFLSILLAVVYTNYKNNLKDEIRCSVYQKRRHLKEAFDLICEELNECKVLKFDTWKSLLEVLCPKYSPGKISLLWNVLDRENNNYISKHLFSYIFL
;
A
#
# COMPACT_ATOMS: atom_id res chain seq x y z
N MET A 1 13.28 27.16 -1.73
CA MET A 1 12.03 26.81 -1.02
C MET A 1 10.90 26.55 -2.02
N ALA A 2 10.54 27.52 -2.87
CA ALA A 2 9.54 27.32 -3.94
C ALA A 2 9.85 26.13 -4.87
N ALA A 3 11.12 25.96 -5.28
CA ALA A 3 11.54 24.80 -6.06
C ALA A 3 11.29 23.44 -5.35
N THR A 4 11.40 23.39 -4.02
CA THR A 4 11.09 22.17 -3.25
C THR A 4 9.59 21.87 -3.28
N LEU A 5 8.73 22.88 -3.13
CA LEU A 5 7.27 22.72 -3.23
C LEU A 5 6.84 22.27 -4.64
N ILE A 6 7.45 22.81 -5.69
CA ILE A 6 7.15 22.40 -7.07
C ILE A 6 7.68 20.99 -7.36
N ASN A 7 8.85 20.62 -6.82
CA ASN A 7 9.33 19.24 -6.87
C ASN A 7 8.39 18.28 -6.11
N GLU A 8 7.79 18.71 -5.00
CA GLU A 8 6.75 17.91 -4.36
C GLU A 8 5.58 17.67 -5.30
N VAL A 9 5.09 18.72 -5.96
CA VAL A 9 4.02 18.60 -6.96
C VAL A 9 4.41 17.64 -8.10
N ARG A 10 5.62 17.78 -8.65
CA ARG A 10 6.11 16.98 -9.78
C ARG A 10 6.24 15.50 -9.44
N PHE A 11 6.76 15.18 -8.26
CA PHE A 11 6.86 13.80 -7.77
C PHE A 11 5.59 13.37 -6.99
N GLY A 12 4.56 14.22 -7.02
CA GLY A 12 3.29 14.11 -6.32
C GLY A 12 3.40 14.01 -4.81
N ARG A 13 4.54 14.27 -4.16
CA ARG A 13 4.83 14.07 -2.71
C ARG A 13 3.95 14.98 -1.83
N HIS A 14 3.69 14.54 -0.60
CA HIS A 14 2.96 15.30 0.41
C HIS A 14 3.82 15.34 1.68
N GLY A 15 5.00 15.96 1.58
CA GLY A 15 5.87 16.14 2.73
C GLY A 15 5.33 17.25 3.61
N VAL A 16 5.34 17.04 4.92
CA VAL A 16 5.13 18.11 5.89
C VAL A 16 6.51 18.47 6.42
N PHE A 17 6.99 19.65 6.08
CA PHE A 17 8.26 20.21 6.56
C PHE A 17 8.07 21.71 6.77
N GLU A 18 8.77 22.30 7.75
CA GLU A 18 8.69 23.75 7.92
C GLU A 18 9.55 24.44 6.85
N LEU A 19 9.11 25.63 6.43
CA LEU A 19 9.79 26.45 5.42
C LEU A 19 11.04 27.16 5.98
N LYS A 20 11.85 26.45 6.79
CA LYS A 20 13.13 26.93 7.29
C LYS A 20 14.26 26.48 6.35
N PRO A 21 15.28 27.31 6.09
CA PRO A 21 16.31 27.02 5.08
C PRO A 21 17.13 25.76 5.42
N LYS A 22 17.40 25.49 6.70
CA LYS A 22 18.12 24.29 7.15
C LYS A 22 17.32 23.00 6.91
N GLN A 23 16.04 22.99 7.26
CA GLN A 23 15.16 21.83 7.09
C GLN A 23 14.91 21.53 5.60
N VAL A 24 14.76 22.56 4.76
CA VAL A 24 14.59 22.38 3.31
C VAL A 24 15.85 21.77 2.68
N LYS A 25 17.05 22.13 3.13
CA LYS A 25 18.30 21.50 2.68
C LYS A 25 18.36 20.01 3.09
N LEU A 26 18.07 19.70 4.35
CA LEU A 26 18.03 18.30 4.83
C LEU A 26 16.96 17.47 4.13
N TYR A 27 15.80 18.06 3.84
CA TYR A 27 14.73 17.45 3.07
C TYR A 27 15.21 17.13 1.64
N ASN A 28 15.79 18.10 0.94
CA ASN A 28 16.32 17.89 -0.40
C ASN A 28 17.43 16.82 -0.41
N PHE A 29 18.30 16.80 0.61
CA PHE A 29 19.33 15.78 0.78
C PHE A 29 18.72 14.37 0.91
N TYR A 30 17.71 14.19 1.77
CA TYR A 30 17.03 12.90 1.94
C TYR A 30 16.43 12.37 0.64
N TYR A 31 15.85 13.27 -0.16
CA TYR A 31 15.22 12.90 -1.43
C TYR A 31 16.17 12.86 -2.62
N THR A 32 17.49 12.98 -2.39
CA THR A 32 18.49 12.82 -3.44
C THR A 32 18.44 11.39 -3.98
N PHE A 33 18.71 11.23 -5.29
CA PHE A 33 18.66 9.93 -5.96
C PHE A 33 19.53 8.88 -5.25
N TYR A 34 20.75 9.23 -4.86
CA TYR A 34 21.69 8.32 -4.19
C TYR A 34 21.17 7.78 -2.85
N ILE A 35 20.63 8.64 -1.97
CA ILE A 35 20.10 8.22 -0.67
C ILE A 35 18.90 7.29 -0.87
N ASN A 36 17.97 7.64 -1.77
CA ASN A 36 16.81 6.80 -2.06
C ASN A 36 17.24 5.43 -2.62
N TYR A 37 18.21 5.41 -3.54
CA TYR A 37 18.73 4.18 -4.12
C TYR A 37 19.45 3.31 -3.08
N LEU A 38 20.24 3.91 -2.18
CA LEU A 38 20.88 3.22 -1.08
C LEU A 38 19.84 2.57 -0.14
N ILE A 39 18.79 3.31 0.23
CA ILE A 39 17.69 2.74 1.04
C ILE A 39 17.03 1.57 0.30
N HIS A 40 16.89 1.64 -1.03
CA HIS A 40 16.31 0.55 -1.83
C HIS A 40 17.18 -0.71 -1.74
N ILE A 41 18.50 -0.56 -1.86
CA ILE A 41 19.45 -1.68 -1.73
C ILE A 41 19.30 -2.34 -0.36
N PHE A 42 19.30 -1.57 0.73
CA PHE A 42 19.19 -2.15 2.08
C PHE A 42 17.84 -2.83 2.34
N VAL A 43 16.74 -2.30 1.80
CA VAL A 43 15.43 -2.95 1.89
C VAL A 43 15.41 -4.28 1.13
N TRP A 44 15.89 -4.29 -0.11
CA TRP A 44 15.99 -5.52 -0.91
C TRP A 44 16.92 -6.54 -0.26
N PHE A 45 18.05 -6.08 0.26
CA PHE A 45 18.99 -6.92 0.99
C PHE A 45 18.36 -7.52 2.26
N ASN A 46 17.63 -6.73 3.05
CA ASN A 46 16.91 -7.24 4.23
C ASN A 46 15.84 -8.29 3.88
N LEU A 47 15.13 -8.13 2.75
CA LEU A 47 14.18 -9.13 2.25
C LEU A 47 14.90 -10.39 1.75
N ALA A 48 16.02 -10.23 1.03
CA ALA A 48 16.81 -11.32 0.49
C ALA A 48 17.47 -12.19 1.58
N LEU A 49 17.71 -11.65 2.78
CA LEU A 49 18.22 -12.43 3.93
C LEU A 49 17.36 -13.68 4.23
N ALA A 50 16.06 -13.66 3.90
CA ALA A 50 15.20 -14.82 4.06
C ALA A 50 15.64 -16.06 3.26
N ILE A 51 16.42 -15.88 2.18
CA ILE A 51 16.95 -16.99 1.36
C ILE A 51 18.05 -17.77 2.11
N PHE A 52 18.83 -17.06 2.94
CA PHE A 52 19.99 -17.60 3.65
C PHE A 52 19.68 -18.06 5.08
N GLU A 53 18.50 -17.71 5.59
CA GLU A 53 18.03 -18.02 6.94
C GLU A 53 17.17 -19.28 6.98
N LYS A 54 17.26 -20.09 8.06
CA LYS A 54 16.44 -21.29 8.24
C LYS A 54 14.92 -20.99 8.15
N PRO A 55 14.11 -21.72 7.34
CA PRO A 55 14.50 -22.76 6.39
C PRO A 55 15.13 -22.16 5.12
N ALA A 56 16.43 -22.35 4.95
CA ALA A 56 17.18 -21.77 3.84
C ALA A 56 16.99 -22.60 2.56
N VAL A 57 17.24 -21.99 1.41
CA VAL A 57 17.37 -22.73 0.16
C VAL A 57 18.56 -23.68 0.29
N SER A 58 18.37 -24.94 -0.10
CA SER A 58 19.38 -26.00 -0.01
C SER A 58 20.73 -25.54 -0.57
N GLY A 59 21.78 -25.53 0.25
CA GLY A 59 23.14 -25.15 -0.12
C GLY A 59 23.54 -23.68 0.11
N TYR A 60 22.60 -22.81 0.51
CA TYR A 60 22.86 -21.39 0.80
C TYR A 60 22.70 -21.03 2.29
N GLU A 61 22.76 -22.01 3.18
CA GLU A 61 22.61 -21.75 4.61
C GLU A 61 23.82 -21.00 5.16
N LEU A 62 23.57 -19.81 5.71
CA LEU A 62 24.58 -19.02 6.41
C LEU A 62 24.50 -19.26 7.92
N PRO A 63 25.63 -19.17 8.64
CA PRO A 63 25.62 -19.27 10.09
C PRO A 63 24.78 -18.12 10.68
N TYR A 64 24.13 -18.41 11.82
CA TYR A 64 23.17 -17.47 12.42
C TYR A 64 23.81 -16.11 12.73
N TRP A 65 25.05 -16.08 13.25
CA TRP A 65 25.73 -14.84 13.59
C TRP A 65 25.92 -13.92 12.36
N ALA A 66 26.17 -14.48 11.18
CA ALA A 66 26.35 -13.71 9.96
C ALA A 66 25.03 -13.06 9.53
N THR A 67 23.93 -13.83 9.53
CA THR A 67 22.60 -13.30 9.21
C THR A 67 22.15 -12.23 10.20
N MET A 68 22.46 -12.41 11.48
CA MET A 68 22.16 -11.43 12.54
C MET A 68 22.93 -10.12 12.37
N ILE A 69 24.23 -10.17 12.07
CA ILE A 69 25.03 -8.96 11.82
C ILE A 69 24.51 -8.22 10.59
N MET A 70 24.25 -8.93 9.50
CA MET A 70 23.69 -8.32 8.28
C MET A 70 22.34 -7.65 8.55
N GLU A 71 21.47 -8.30 9.32
CA GLU A 71 20.16 -7.74 9.68
C GLU A 71 20.28 -6.52 10.62
N PHE A 72 21.21 -6.56 11.58
CA PHE A 72 21.50 -5.43 12.46
C PHE A 72 21.97 -4.20 11.68
N VAL A 73 22.85 -4.38 10.69
CA VAL A 73 23.29 -3.28 9.80
C VAL A 73 22.10 -2.68 9.05
N CYS A 74 21.18 -3.50 8.53
CA CYS A 74 19.97 -3.00 7.86
C CYS A 74 19.10 -2.17 8.81
N ILE A 75 18.83 -2.68 10.01
CA ILE A 75 18.00 -1.97 11.01
C ILE A 75 18.67 -0.67 11.43
N PHE A 76 19.99 -0.67 11.61
CA PHE A 76 20.74 0.54 11.94
C PHE A 76 20.57 1.62 10.87
N VAL A 77 20.71 1.25 9.59
CA VAL A 77 20.44 2.18 8.47
C VAL A 77 18.99 2.68 8.48
N PHE A 78 18.01 1.81 8.77
CA PHE A 78 16.60 2.22 8.88
C PHE A 78 16.34 3.15 10.08
N ALA A 79 17.02 2.92 11.21
CA ALA A 79 16.94 3.78 12.38
C ALA A 79 17.55 5.16 12.11
N LEU A 80 18.69 5.24 11.41
CA LEU A 80 19.25 6.51 10.94
C LEU A 80 18.28 7.25 10.00
N CYS A 81 17.62 6.54 9.10
CA CYS A 81 16.60 7.12 8.23
C CYS A 81 15.40 7.65 9.02
N LEU A 82 14.96 6.93 10.05
CA LEU A 82 13.89 7.35 10.95
C LEU A 82 14.31 8.59 11.75
N PHE A 83 15.54 8.62 12.26
CA PHE A 83 16.10 9.76 12.98
C PHE A 83 16.17 11.01 12.11
N HIS A 84 16.61 10.89 10.85
CA HIS A 84 16.59 11.99 9.89
C HIS A 84 15.18 12.52 9.62
N ARG A 85 14.18 11.62 9.52
CA ARG A 85 12.77 12.00 9.37
C ARG A 85 12.24 12.71 10.61
N TRP A 86 12.62 12.25 11.80
CA TRP A 86 12.26 12.88 13.07
C TRP A 86 12.83 14.29 13.18
N TYR A 87 14.10 14.47 12.84
CA TYR A 87 14.77 15.78 12.87
C TYR A 87 14.19 16.81 11.89
N ILE A 88 13.67 16.37 10.73
CA ILE A 88 13.00 17.28 9.76
C ILE A 88 11.57 17.60 10.17
N ALA A 89 10.89 16.69 10.88
CA ALA A 89 9.47 16.83 11.18
C ALA A 89 9.22 18.01 12.13
N PRO A 90 8.13 18.79 11.93
CA PRO A 90 7.70 19.78 12.90
C PRO A 90 7.36 19.13 14.25
N ASP A 91 7.49 19.91 15.34
CA ASP A 91 7.24 19.42 16.70
C ASP A 91 5.86 18.76 16.82
N GLY A 92 5.83 17.55 17.40
CA GLY A 92 4.61 16.75 17.60
C GLY A 92 4.01 16.09 16.35
N CYS A 93 4.36 16.51 15.14
CA CYS A 93 3.84 15.92 13.91
C CYS A 93 4.41 14.53 13.62
N PHE A 94 5.62 14.23 14.10
CA PHE A 94 6.28 12.94 13.84
C PHE A 94 5.47 11.74 14.37
N TRP A 95 4.98 11.83 15.62
CA TRP A 95 4.23 10.76 16.28
C TRP A 95 2.78 10.68 15.81
N ASN A 96 2.21 11.75 15.28
CA ASN A 96 0.89 11.73 14.67
C ASN A 96 0.87 11.03 13.31
N ASP A 97 2.02 10.97 12.62
CA ASP A 97 2.10 10.27 11.34
C ASP A 97 2.20 8.75 11.55
N LYS A 98 1.09 8.05 11.24
CA LYS A 98 0.98 6.59 11.33
C LYS A 98 2.14 5.86 10.64
N LYS A 99 2.73 6.42 9.57
CA LYS A 99 3.85 5.79 8.86
C LYS A 99 5.11 5.68 9.73
N ASN A 100 5.36 6.71 10.54
CA ASN A 100 6.53 6.78 11.39
C ASN A 100 6.32 5.90 12.61
N VAL A 101 5.11 5.91 13.20
CA VAL A 101 4.74 5.03 14.32
C VAL A 101 4.89 3.55 13.93
N ILE A 102 4.35 3.13 12.79
CA ILE A 102 4.49 1.74 12.33
C ILE A 102 5.96 1.39 12.10
N LEU A 103 6.73 2.29 11.47
CA LEU A 103 8.16 2.05 11.23
C LEU A 103 8.96 1.94 12.53
N THR A 104 8.73 2.83 13.51
CA THR A 104 9.35 2.77 14.84
C THR A 104 9.01 1.45 15.53
N PHE A 105 7.74 1.07 15.53
CA PHE A 105 7.26 -0.18 16.13
C PHE A 105 7.87 -1.42 15.45
N THR A 106 7.97 -1.42 14.12
CA THR A 106 8.62 -2.52 13.39
C THR A 106 10.10 -2.62 13.77
N ILE A 107 10.83 -1.50 13.80
CA ILE A 107 12.24 -1.47 14.20
C ILE A 107 12.42 -2.02 15.63
N THR A 108 11.63 -1.54 16.59
CA THR A 108 11.76 -1.96 17.99
C THR A 108 11.45 -3.44 18.18
N ILE A 109 10.39 -3.97 17.56
CA ILE A 109 10.07 -5.40 17.63
C ILE A 109 11.15 -6.24 16.96
N THR A 110 11.64 -5.83 15.78
CA THR A 110 12.70 -6.59 15.09
C THR A 110 14.00 -6.64 15.89
N PHE A 111 14.35 -5.54 16.58
CA PHE A 111 15.52 -5.50 17.45
C PHE A 111 15.34 -6.36 18.71
N LEU A 112 14.18 -6.30 19.36
CA LEU A 112 13.89 -7.15 20.52
C LEU A 112 13.89 -8.64 20.17
N ASP A 113 13.27 -9.02 19.04
CA ASP A 113 13.27 -10.41 18.54
C ASP A 113 14.69 -10.90 18.24
N MET A 114 15.57 -10.02 17.74
CA MET A 114 16.99 -10.34 17.53
C MET A 114 17.75 -10.58 18.82
N LEU A 115 17.55 -9.73 19.82
CA LEU A 115 18.20 -9.89 21.12
C LEU A 115 17.77 -11.21 21.77
N LEU A 116 16.45 -11.47 21.79
CA LEU A 116 15.91 -12.71 22.31
C LEU A 116 16.48 -13.91 21.55
N TYR A 117 16.47 -13.89 20.22
CA TYR A 117 17.01 -14.98 19.40
C TYR A 117 18.49 -15.25 19.70
N SER A 118 19.30 -14.21 19.89
CA SER A 118 20.74 -14.36 20.20
C SER A 118 20.94 -15.02 21.57
N ILE A 119 20.21 -14.55 22.59
CA ILE A 119 20.28 -15.09 23.96
C ILE A 119 19.86 -16.55 23.99
N PHE A 120 18.79 -16.92 23.30
CA PHE A 120 18.32 -18.31 23.28
C PHE A 120 19.24 -19.26 22.50
N MET A 121 19.88 -18.76 21.43
CA MET A 121 20.86 -19.54 20.68
C MET A 121 22.11 -19.82 21.53
N GLU A 122 22.60 -18.86 22.32
CA GLU A 122 23.72 -19.08 23.24
C GLU A 122 23.38 -20.09 24.36
N ASN A 123 22.11 -20.17 24.76
CA ASN A 123 21.62 -21.14 25.75
C ASN A 123 21.26 -22.52 25.16
N GLY A 124 21.51 -22.77 23.87
CA GLY A 124 21.26 -24.07 23.22
C GLY A 124 19.78 -24.43 23.02
N LEU A 125 18.86 -23.46 23.08
CA LEU A 125 17.40 -23.68 22.97
C LEU A 125 16.89 -23.50 21.53
N GLU A 126 17.55 -24.16 20.56
CA GLU A 126 17.28 -23.93 19.12
C GLU A 126 15.87 -24.33 18.67
N SER A 127 15.27 -25.34 19.29
CA SER A 127 13.99 -25.93 18.87
C SER A 127 12.76 -25.11 19.24
N ILE A 128 12.89 -24.21 20.22
CA ILE A 128 11.76 -23.45 20.79
C ILE A 128 11.62 -22.09 20.10
N VAL A 129 12.72 -21.53 19.59
CA VAL A 129 12.71 -20.13 19.13
C VAL A 129 12.34 -20.00 17.66
N ARG A 130 11.20 -19.37 17.41
CA ARG A 130 10.75 -18.94 16.08
C ARG A 130 10.89 -17.43 15.94
N ARG A 131 11.53 -16.98 14.87
CA ARG A 131 11.71 -15.55 14.57
C ARG A 131 10.47 -14.97 13.89
N TRP A 132 9.59 -14.37 14.68
CA TRP A 132 8.33 -13.78 14.19
C TRP A 132 8.54 -12.43 13.49
N SER A 133 9.64 -11.74 13.80
CA SER A 133 9.95 -10.42 13.24
C SER A 133 10.09 -10.42 11.72
N ARG A 134 10.43 -11.57 11.10
CA ARG A 134 10.59 -11.74 9.65
C ARG A 134 9.34 -11.35 8.87
N ILE A 135 8.15 -11.62 9.42
CA ILE A 135 6.86 -11.29 8.80
C ILE A 135 6.69 -9.77 8.64
N LEU A 136 7.38 -8.98 9.47
CA LEU A 136 7.31 -7.52 9.43
C LEU A 136 8.28 -6.90 8.41
N ARG A 137 9.22 -7.64 7.82
CA ARG A 137 10.20 -7.08 6.87
C ARG A 137 9.57 -6.39 5.65
N PRO A 138 8.49 -6.90 5.04
CA PRO A 138 7.77 -6.17 3.98
C PRO A 138 7.24 -4.80 4.43
N ALA A 139 7.02 -4.57 5.73
CA ALA A 139 6.62 -3.28 6.25
C ALA A 139 7.72 -2.21 6.06
N PHE A 140 9.01 -2.57 6.04
CA PHE A 140 10.09 -1.64 5.74
C PHE A 140 9.99 -1.11 4.30
N LEU A 141 9.75 -1.99 3.33
CA LEU A 141 9.51 -1.62 1.93
C LEU A 141 8.30 -0.68 1.80
N ILE A 142 7.20 -1.06 2.46
CA ILE A 142 5.94 -0.32 2.43
C ILE A 142 6.12 1.07 3.07
N ASN A 143 6.76 1.20 4.23
CA ASN A 143 6.84 2.47 4.98
C ASN A 143 7.95 3.42 4.53
N LEU A 144 9.10 2.89 4.09
CA LEU A 144 10.21 3.74 3.68
C LEU A 144 9.97 4.31 2.27
N GLN A 145 9.47 3.50 1.32
CA GLN A 145 9.60 3.84 -0.10
C GLN A 145 8.32 3.68 -0.90
N ALA A 146 7.56 2.61 -0.68
CA ALA A 146 6.50 2.21 -1.59
C ALA A 146 5.19 2.98 -1.35
N ARG A 147 5.20 4.26 -1.70
CA ARG A 147 4.04 5.14 -1.54
C ARG A 147 2.83 4.68 -2.34
N GLN A 148 3.03 4.22 -3.57
CA GLN A 148 1.93 3.69 -4.39
C GLN A 148 1.32 2.46 -3.74
N ILE A 149 2.17 1.59 -3.16
CA ILE A 149 1.72 0.43 -2.39
C ILE A 149 0.92 0.88 -1.15
N ARG A 150 1.39 1.87 -0.38
CA ARG A 150 0.63 2.43 0.76
C ARG A 150 -0.73 2.99 0.35
N ARG A 151 -0.79 3.69 -0.79
CA ARG A 151 -2.06 4.20 -1.35
C ARG A 151 -2.98 3.03 -1.71
N ALA A 152 -2.47 2.03 -2.40
CA ALA A 152 -3.22 0.82 -2.75
C ALA A 152 -3.77 0.12 -1.49
N PHE A 153 -2.95 -0.14 -0.47
CA PHE A 153 -3.42 -0.74 0.80
C PHE A 153 -4.48 0.10 1.51
N ARG A 154 -4.30 1.43 1.56
CA ARG A 154 -5.31 2.31 2.16
C ARG A 154 -6.62 2.28 1.39
N ASN A 155 -6.56 2.23 0.06
CA ASN A 155 -7.74 2.13 -0.79
C ASN A 155 -8.43 0.78 -0.64
N ILE A 156 -7.67 -0.32 -0.68
CA ILE A 156 -8.17 -1.67 -0.43
C ILE A 156 -8.89 -1.72 0.92
N ARG A 157 -8.25 -1.24 1.99
CA ARG A 157 -8.87 -1.22 3.32
C ARG A 157 -10.17 -0.40 3.36
N ARG A 158 -10.19 0.79 2.75
CA ARG A 158 -11.40 1.63 2.67
C ARG A 158 -12.51 0.94 1.88
N THR A 159 -12.18 0.31 0.76
CA THR A 159 -13.14 -0.44 -0.06
C THR A 159 -13.66 -1.68 0.65
N ILE A 160 -12.80 -2.42 1.38
CA ILE A 160 -13.19 -3.59 2.18
C ILE A 160 -14.30 -3.22 3.16
N PHE A 161 -14.13 -2.15 3.94
CA PHE A 161 -15.17 -1.71 4.89
C PHE A 161 -16.50 -1.38 4.21
N GLY A 162 -16.48 -0.87 2.96
CA GLY A 162 -17.69 -0.60 2.18
C GLY A 162 -18.40 -1.84 1.63
N ILE A 163 -17.70 -2.98 1.49
CA ILE A 163 -18.25 -4.23 0.93
C ILE A 163 -18.60 -5.25 2.01
N LEU A 164 -18.21 -5.01 3.28
CA LEU A 164 -18.43 -5.94 4.39
C LEU A 164 -19.89 -6.36 4.52
N ASN A 165 -20.84 -5.44 4.36
CA ASN A 165 -22.27 -5.77 4.48
C ASN A 165 -22.73 -6.82 3.46
N VAL A 166 -22.28 -6.70 2.20
CA VAL A 166 -22.63 -7.66 1.14
C VAL A 166 -21.90 -8.99 1.34
N LEU A 167 -20.64 -8.93 1.79
CA LEU A 167 -19.87 -10.13 2.12
C LEU A 167 -20.52 -10.91 3.26
N VAL A 168 -20.94 -10.24 4.33
CA VAL A 168 -21.66 -10.87 5.46
C VAL A 168 -22.97 -11.48 4.98
N LEU A 169 -23.71 -10.79 4.11
CA LEU A 169 -24.95 -11.31 3.54
C LEU A 169 -24.73 -12.59 2.72
N LEU A 170 -23.66 -12.66 1.91
CA LEU A 170 -23.26 -13.87 1.19
C LEU A 170 -22.89 -15.00 2.17
N LEU A 171 -22.06 -14.72 3.17
CA LEU A 171 -21.65 -15.72 4.17
C LEU A 171 -22.84 -16.26 4.97
N LEU A 172 -23.84 -15.42 5.25
CA LEU A 172 -25.09 -15.83 5.89
C LEU A 172 -25.95 -16.67 4.96
N ALA A 173 -26.06 -16.30 3.67
CA ALA A 173 -26.76 -17.10 2.68
C ALA A 173 -26.15 -18.51 2.57
N ILE A 174 -24.82 -18.61 2.49
CA ILE A 174 -24.10 -19.91 2.54
C ILE A 174 -24.45 -20.66 3.83
N GLY A 175 -24.51 -19.97 4.98
CA GLY A 175 -24.94 -20.54 6.26
C GLY A 175 -26.33 -21.15 6.25
N LEU A 176 -27.31 -20.45 5.68
CA LEU A 176 -28.67 -20.96 5.53
C LEU A 176 -28.73 -22.20 4.62
N PHE A 177 -28.04 -22.15 3.48
CA PHE A 177 -27.95 -23.31 2.59
C PHE A 177 -27.21 -24.49 3.24
N ALA A 178 -26.21 -24.24 4.07
CA ALA A 178 -25.50 -25.27 4.83
C ALA A 178 -26.37 -25.94 5.88
N LEU A 179 -27.21 -25.17 6.59
CA LEU A 179 -28.22 -25.73 7.50
C LEU A 179 -29.21 -26.61 6.74
N LEU A 180 -29.70 -26.13 5.59
CA LEU A 180 -30.64 -26.87 4.76
C LEU A 180 -30.01 -28.16 4.22
N ALA A 181 -28.78 -28.09 3.69
CA ALA A 181 -28.06 -29.26 3.19
C ALA A 181 -27.84 -30.29 4.28
N THR A 182 -27.39 -29.85 5.47
CA THR A 182 -27.19 -30.73 6.62
C THR A 182 -28.50 -31.46 6.94
N LYS A 183 -29.62 -30.74 7.10
CA LYS A 183 -30.91 -31.38 7.41
C LYS A 183 -31.47 -32.25 6.28
N LEU A 184 -31.16 -31.93 5.03
CA LEU A 184 -31.62 -32.67 3.86
C LEU A 184 -30.90 -34.01 3.69
N PHE A 185 -29.60 -34.06 4.04
CA PHE A 185 -28.71 -35.20 3.76
C PHE A 185 -28.25 -35.99 4.99
N GLU A 186 -28.32 -35.44 6.21
CA GLU A 186 -27.87 -36.05 7.48
C GLU A 186 -28.40 -37.48 7.68
N ASN A 187 -29.70 -37.71 7.47
CA ASN A 187 -30.35 -39.00 7.73
C ASN A 187 -30.21 -40.02 6.59
N ARG A 188 -29.50 -39.69 5.50
CA ARG A 188 -29.43 -40.53 4.29
C ARG A 188 -28.18 -41.41 4.23
N ASN A 189 -27.25 -41.26 5.18
CA ASN A 189 -25.99 -42.01 5.26
C ASN A 189 -25.20 -42.02 3.94
N LEU A 190 -25.25 -40.90 3.21
CA LEU A 190 -24.47 -40.71 2.00
C LEU A 190 -22.98 -40.55 2.34
N LYS A 191 -22.12 -40.95 1.41
CA LYS A 191 -20.68 -40.79 1.52
C LYS A 191 -20.18 -39.93 0.36
N ASP A 192 -19.20 -39.10 0.67
CA ASP A 192 -18.46 -38.36 -0.35
C ASP A 192 -17.55 -39.29 -1.15
N ILE A 193 -16.93 -38.79 -2.22
CA ILE A 193 -16.00 -39.52 -3.10
C ILE A 193 -14.83 -40.10 -2.29
N ASP A 194 -14.38 -39.37 -1.27
CA ASP A 194 -13.31 -39.79 -0.35
C ASP A 194 -13.77 -40.79 0.74
N GLY A 195 -15.04 -41.20 0.71
CA GLY A 195 -15.64 -42.11 1.71
C GLY A 195 -16.02 -41.46 3.03
N ASN A 196 -15.86 -40.13 3.14
CA ASN A 196 -16.20 -39.34 4.33
C ASN A 196 -17.72 -39.15 4.48
N PRO A 197 -18.22 -38.89 5.69
CA PRO A 197 -19.65 -38.67 5.91
C PRO A 197 -20.15 -37.40 5.21
N TYR A 198 -21.17 -37.55 4.37
CA TYR A 198 -21.70 -36.48 3.54
C TYR A 198 -22.67 -35.57 4.33
N PHE A 199 -22.34 -34.29 4.47
CA PHE A 199 -23.19 -33.26 5.09
C PHE A 199 -23.75 -33.60 6.49
N GLN A 200 -22.99 -34.32 7.32
CA GLN A 200 -23.42 -34.64 8.70
C GLN A 200 -23.11 -33.53 9.70
N ASN A 201 -21.97 -32.84 9.54
CA ASN A 201 -21.53 -31.78 10.44
C ASN A 201 -21.81 -30.41 9.81
N TYR A 202 -22.54 -29.53 10.51
CA TYR A 202 -22.89 -28.20 9.99
C TYR A 202 -21.66 -27.37 9.54
N LEU A 203 -20.58 -27.36 10.33
CA LEU A 203 -19.37 -26.60 9.99
C LEU A 203 -18.68 -27.14 8.73
N GLU A 204 -18.71 -28.46 8.54
CA GLU A 204 -18.16 -29.10 7.35
C GLU A 204 -19.05 -28.80 6.13
N SER A 205 -20.38 -28.94 6.28
CA SER A 205 -21.36 -28.53 5.26
C SER A 205 -21.17 -27.07 4.84
N TYR A 206 -20.94 -26.18 5.80
CA TYR A 206 -20.66 -24.76 5.54
C TYR A 206 -19.38 -24.58 4.72
N TYR A 207 -18.30 -25.25 5.12
CA TYR A 207 -17.02 -25.19 4.43
C TYR A 207 -17.11 -25.74 3.00
N GLN A 208 -17.77 -26.88 2.80
CA GLN A 208 -17.97 -27.49 1.50
C GLN A 208 -18.80 -26.62 0.55
N LEU A 209 -19.86 -25.96 1.04
CA LEU A 209 -20.64 -25.00 0.24
C LEU A 209 -19.90 -23.67 0.03
N TYR A 210 -19.04 -23.26 0.96
CA TYR A 210 -18.14 -22.12 0.75
C TYR A 210 -17.16 -22.40 -0.39
N ILE A 211 -16.55 -23.59 -0.44
CA ILE A 211 -15.72 -24.03 -1.57
C ILE A 211 -16.55 -24.09 -2.86
N LEU A 212 -17.78 -24.58 -2.79
CA LEU A 212 -18.69 -24.64 -3.95
C LEU A 212 -19.03 -23.26 -4.51
N THR A 213 -19.09 -22.23 -3.66
CA THR A 213 -19.26 -20.83 -4.12
C THR A 213 -18.10 -20.40 -5.02
N THR A 214 -16.91 -20.96 -4.82
CA THR A 214 -15.72 -20.75 -5.68
C THR A 214 -15.61 -21.78 -6.82
N THR A 215 -16.57 -22.69 -6.95
CA THR A 215 -16.64 -23.77 -7.96
C THR A 215 -15.49 -24.76 -7.96
N ALA A 216 -14.66 -24.81 -6.92
CA ALA A 216 -13.49 -25.68 -6.87
C ALA A 216 -13.83 -27.17 -6.67
N ASN A 217 -14.99 -27.48 -6.11
CA ASN A 217 -15.47 -28.85 -5.85
C ASN A 217 -16.75 -29.20 -6.64
N ASN A 218 -17.01 -28.54 -7.77
CA ASN A 218 -18.11 -28.88 -8.68
C ASN A 218 -17.56 -29.69 -9.87
N PRO A 219 -18.16 -30.83 -10.27
CA PRO A 219 -19.43 -31.42 -9.80
C PRO A 219 -19.33 -32.31 -8.56
N ASP A 220 -18.12 -32.60 -8.08
CA ASP A 220 -17.79 -33.62 -7.08
C ASP A 220 -18.72 -33.64 -5.85
N ILE A 221 -18.96 -32.48 -5.24
CA ILE A 221 -19.84 -32.36 -4.06
C ILE A 221 -21.29 -32.79 -4.33
N GLY A 222 -21.77 -32.71 -5.57
CA GLY A 222 -23.16 -33.00 -5.93
C GLY A 222 -23.41 -34.44 -6.39
N ILE A 223 -22.37 -35.17 -6.77
CA ILE A 223 -22.49 -36.49 -7.42
C ILE A 223 -23.15 -37.51 -6.48
N SER A 224 -22.68 -37.64 -5.24
CA SER A 224 -23.24 -38.59 -4.27
C SER A 224 -24.72 -38.33 -3.95
N ALA A 225 -25.14 -37.06 -3.94
CA ALA A 225 -26.54 -36.70 -3.77
C ALA A 225 -27.36 -37.02 -5.03
N TYR A 226 -26.82 -36.73 -6.22
CA TYR A 226 -27.47 -37.02 -7.49
C TYR A 226 -27.71 -38.51 -7.71
N ASP A 227 -26.70 -39.35 -7.45
CA ASP A 227 -26.80 -40.80 -7.58
C ASP A 227 -27.87 -41.40 -6.64
N SER A 228 -28.12 -40.75 -5.50
CA SER A 228 -29.19 -41.16 -4.58
C SER A 228 -30.59 -40.79 -5.08
N ASN A 229 -30.75 -39.60 -5.66
CA ASN A 229 -31.97 -39.14 -6.31
C ASN A 229 -31.66 -37.92 -7.19
N ASN A 230 -32.04 -38.00 -8.45
CA ASN A 230 -31.85 -36.94 -9.45
C ASN A 230 -32.41 -35.57 -9.00
N TRP A 231 -33.46 -35.55 -8.18
CA TRP A 231 -34.05 -34.31 -7.66
C TRP A 231 -33.12 -33.50 -6.74
N PHE A 232 -32.11 -34.11 -6.12
CA PHE A 232 -31.15 -33.38 -5.29
C PHE A 232 -30.22 -32.47 -6.09
N ALA A 233 -30.06 -32.68 -7.40
CA ALA A 233 -29.37 -31.72 -8.25
C ALA A 233 -30.02 -30.33 -8.19
N LEU A 234 -31.34 -30.25 -7.99
CA LEU A 234 -32.05 -28.98 -7.88
C LEU A 234 -31.50 -28.10 -6.75
N PHE A 235 -31.13 -28.70 -5.62
CA PHE A 235 -30.53 -27.97 -4.49
C PHE A 235 -29.24 -27.25 -4.91
N PHE A 236 -28.33 -27.96 -5.57
CA PHE A 236 -27.05 -27.42 -6.01
C PHE A 236 -27.22 -26.39 -7.13
N VAL A 237 -28.13 -26.63 -8.07
CA VAL A 237 -28.45 -25.66 -9.14
C VAL A 237 -28.99 -24.35 -8.55
N VAL A 238 -29.95 -24.43 -7.61
CA VAL A 238 -30.51 -23.25 -6.93
C VAL A 238 -29.43 -22.53 -6.12
N PHE A 239 -28.58 -23.27 -5.40
CA PHE A 239 -27.45 -22.71 -4.67
C PHE A 239 -26.49 -21.94 -5.59
N LEU A 240 -26.10 -22.51 -6.72
CA LEU A 240 -25.21 -21.85 -7.68
C LEU A 240 -25.85 -20.59 -8.28
N VAL A 241 -27.12 -20.65 -8.68
CA VAL A 241 -27.84 -19.46 -9.19
C VAL A 241 -27.83 -18.34 -8.17
N ILE A 242 -28.14 -18.64 -6.90
CA ILE A 242 -28.26 -17.62 -5.86
C ILE A 242 -26.89 -17.16 -5.37
N CYS A 243 -26.07 -18.06 -4.82
CA CYS A 243 -24.83 -17.71 -4.12
C CYS A 243 -23.67 -17.40 -5.07
N MET A 244 -23.54 -18.13 -6.17
CA MET A 244 -22.47 -17.88 -7.14
C MET A 244 -22.88 -16.76 -8.11
N TYR A 245 -23.95 -16.93 -8.89
CA TYR A 245 -24.25 -15.97 -9.94
C TYR A 245 -24.82 -14.65 -9.42
N ILE A 246 -25.86 -14.67 -8.58
CA ILE A 246 -26.49 -13.43 -8.10
C ILE A 246 -25.59 -12.73 -7.08
N PHE A 247 -25.22 -13.40 -5.98
CA PHE A 247 -24.48 -12.75 -4.90
C PHE A 247 -23.06 -12.32 -5.30
N LEU A 248 -22.28 -13.12 -6.04
CA LEU A 248 -20.94 -12.68 -6.47
C LEU A 248 -21.02 -11.52 -7.46
N SER A 249 -22.02 -11.50 -8.34
CA SER A 249 -22.23 -10.36 -9.26
C SER A 249 -22.57 -9.07 -8.50
N ILE A 250 -23.43 -9.16 -7.49
CA ILE A 250 -23.74 -8.02 -6.60
C ILE A 250 -22.49 -7.58 -5.84
N LEU A 251 -21.73 -8.53 -5.27
CA LEU A 251 -20.48 -8.24 -4.55
C LEU A 251 -19.49 -7.51 -5.46
N LEU A 252 -19.28 -7.99 -6.68
CA LEU A 252 -18.40 -7.36 -7.66
C LEU A 252 -18.86 -5.94 -8.02
N ALA A 253 -20.17 -5.74 -8.23
CA ALA A 253 -20.73 -4.42 -8.54
C ALA A 253 -20.53 -3.42 -7.39
N VAL A 254 -20.71 -3.85 -6.14
CA VAL A 254 -20.51 -3.01 -4.95
C VAL A 254 -19.03 -2.72 -4.71
N VAL A 255 -18.14 -3.69 -4.92
CA VAL A 255 -16.68 -3.49 -4.89
C VAL A 255 -16.28 -2.44 -5.92
N TYR A 256 -16.74 -2.58 -7.16
CA TYR A 256 -16.41 -1.66 -8.26
C TYR A 256 -16.89 -0.23 -7.98
N THR A 257 -18.13 -0.07 -7.51
CA THR A 257 -18.70 1.24 -7.19
C THR A 257 -17.93 1.94 -6.08
N ASN A 258 -17.63 1.23 -4.98
CA ASN A 258 -16.83 1.77 -3.88
C ASN A 258 -15.40 2.10 -4.30
N TYR A 259 -14.76 1.23 -5.09
CA TYR A 259 -13.43 1.47 -5.63
C TYR A 259 -13.41 2.74 -6.51
N LYS A 260 -14.38 2.90 -7.41
CA LYS A 260 -14.52 4.07 -8.29
C LYS A 260 -14.67 5.37 -7.48
N ASN A 261 -15.49 5.35 -6.43
CA ASN A 261 -15.69 6.51 -5.56
C ASN A 261 -14.39 6.86 -4.78
N ASN A 262 -13.74 5.87 -4.18
CA ASN A 262 -12.47 6.05 -3.47
C ASN A 262 -11.37 6.60 -4.39
N LEU A 263 -11.29 6.10 -5.63
CA LEU A 263 -10.34 6.59 -6.64
C LEU A 263 -10.65 8.03 -7.04
N LYS A 264 -11.92 8.38 -7.25
CA LYS A 264 -12.35 9.75 -7.59
C LYS A 264 -11.96 10.74 -6.50
N ASP A 265 -12.16 10.39 -5.23
CA ASP A 265 -11.80 11.23 -4.10
C ASP A 265 -10.28 11.37 -3.94
N GLU A 266 -9.51 10.29 -4.16
CA GLU A 266 -8.05 10.38 -4.16
C GLU A 266 -7.53 11.31 -5.27
N ILE A 267 -8.09 11.23 -6.48
CA ILE A 267 -7.75 12.12 -7.59
C ILE A 267 -8.09 13.57 -7.23
N ARG A 268 -9.29 13.83 -6.70
CA ARG A 268 -9.71 15.18 -6.26
C ARG A 268 -8.77 15.75 -5.20
N CYS A 269 -8.44 14.99 -4.16
CA CYS A 269 -7.50 15.40 -3.13
C CYS A 269 -6.11 15.68 -3.71
N SER A 270 -5.62 14.82 -4.61
CA SER A 270 -4.34 15.00 -5.28
C SER A 270 -4.28 16.28 -6.11
N VAL A 271 -5.34 16.58 -6.87
CA VAL A 271 -5.45 17.82 -7.66
C VAL A 271 -5.54 19.04 -6.75
N TYR A 272 -6.32 18.97 -5.67
CA TYR A 272 -6.43 20.06 -4.70
C TYR A 272 -5.09 20.39 -4.04
N GLN A 273 -4.36 19.37 -3.55
CA GLN A 273 -3.03 19.55 -2.95
C GLN A 273 -2.02 20.10 -3.94
N LYS A 274 -2.04 19.60 -5.19
CA LYS A 274 -1.23 20.11 -6.29
C LYS A 274 -1.46 21.60 -6.52
N ARG A 275 -2.72 22.04 -6.63
CA ARG A 275 -3.09 23.46 -6.78
C ARG A 275 -2.66 24.29 -5.57
N ARG A 276 -2.83 23.77 -4.34
CA ARG A 276 -2.41 24.46 -3.11
C ARG A 276 -0.90 24.68 -3.07
N HIS A 277 -0.09 23.65 -3.34
CA HIS A 277 1.37 23.78 -3.33
C HIS A 277 1.89 24.69 -4.45
N LEU A 278 1.26 24.67 -5.65
CA LEU A 278 1.58 25.63 -6.71
C LEU A 278 1.24 27.07 -6.31
N LYS A 279 0.11 27.27 -5.63
CA LYS A 279 -0.29 28.58 -5.09
C LYS A 279 0.71 29.07 -4.04
N GLU A 280 1.09 28.24 -3.08
CA GLU A 280 2.09 28.57 -2.06
C GLU A 280 3.46 28.82 -2.69
N ALA A 281 3.86 28.03 -3.69
CA ALA A 281 5.11 28.25 -4.42
C ALA A 281 5.11 29.59 -5.18
N PHE A 282 3.99 29.95 -5.83
CA PHE A 282 3.82 31.25 -6.50
C PHE A 282 3.89 32.41 -5.52
N ASP A 283 3.20 32.30 -4.38
CA ASP A 283 3.17 33.35 -3.37
C ASP A 283 4.57 33.60 -2.73
N LEU A 284 5.52 32.65 -2.84
CA LEU A 284 6.91 32.80 -2.40
C LEU A 284 7.85 33.45 -3.43
N ILE A 285 7.48 33.49 -4.71
CA ILE A 285 8.34 33.97 -5.82
C ILE A 285 7.75 35.18 -6.55
N CYS A 286 6.49 35.52 -6.29
CA CYS A 286 5.82 36.63 -6.93
C CYS A 286 6.38 37.97 -6.42
N GLU A 287 6.41 38.93 -7.32
CA GLU A 287 6.65 40.34 -7.02
C GLU A 287 5.32 41.10 -7.12
N GLU A 288 5.14 42.14 -6.32
CA GLU A 288 3.98 43.02 -6.42
C GLU A 288 4.25 44.11 -7.47
N LEU A 289 3.38 44.18 -8.47
CA LEU A 289 3.48 45.14 -9.56
C LEU A 289 2.07 45.69 -9.81
N ASN A 290 1.86 46.98 -9.55
CA ASN A 290 0.56 47.65 -9.65
C ASN A 290 -0.57 46.89 -8.91
N GLU A 291 -0.36 46.58 -7.62
CA GLU A 291 -1.30 45.83 -6.76
C GLU A 291 -1.58 44.37 -7.20
N CYS A 292 -0.96 43.91 -8.28
CA CYS A 292 -1.08 42.55 -8.78
C CYS A 292 0.17 41.73 -8.47
N LYS A 293 -0.01 40.50 -8.00
CA LYS A 293 1.09 39.54 -7.80
C LYS A 293 1.46 38.90 -9.12
N VAL A 294 2.68 39.16 -9.59
CA VAL A 294 3.16 38.74 -10.91
C VAL A 294 4.53 38.08 -10.83
N LEU A 295 4.85 37.24 -11.83
CA LEU A 295 6.15 36.59 -11.97
C LEU A 295 6.87 37.12 -13.20
N LYS A 296 8.11 37.61 -13.02
CA LYS A 296 9.00 38.07 -14.10
C LYS A 296 9.79 36.93 -14.74
N PHE A 297 10.30 37.15 -15.95
CA PHE A 297 11.07 36.16 -16.71
C PHE A 297 12.36 35.71 -15.99
N ASP A 298 13.10 36.62 -15.34
CA ASP A 298 14.37 36.28 -14.69
C ASP A 298 14.18 35.32 -13.51
N THR A 299 13.16 35.57 -12.70
CA THR A 299 12.76 34.72 -11.57
C THR A 299 12.25 33.37 -12.06
N TRP A 300 11.48 33.36 -13.16
CA TRP A 300 11.02 32.16 -13.84
C TRP A 300 12.17 31.31 -14.39
N LYS A 301 13.12 31.93 -15.08
CA LYS A 301 14.32 31.28 -15.62
C LYS A 301 15.14 30.63 -14.51
N SER A 302 15.44 31.38 -13.45
CA SER A 302 16.17 30.90 -12.29
C SER A 302 15.48 29.71 -11.62
N LEU A 303 14.15 29.73 -11.54
CA LEU A 303 13.35 28.64 -10.99
C LEU A 303 13.41 27.38 -11.86
N LEU A 304 13.32 27.51 -13.18
CA LEU A 304 13.39 26.37 -14.10
C LEU A 304 14.80 25.77 -14.19
N GLU A 305 15.85 26.56 -14.09
CA GLU A 305 17.23 26.08 -14.03
C GLU A 305 17.44 25.16 -12.81
N VAL A 306 16.86 25.50 -11.66
CA VAL A 306 16.90 24.67 -10.44
C VAL A 306 16.02 23.42 -10.55
N LEU A 307 14.83 23.52 -11.14
CA LEU A 307 13.88 22.40 -11.23
C LEU A 307 14.21 21.39 -12.33
N CYS A 308 14.74 21.88 -13.45
CA CYS A 308 14.95 21.14 -14.68
C CYS A 308 16.31 21.52 -15.29
N PRO A 309 17.43 21.12 -14.66
CA PRO A 309 18.77 21.45 -15.15
C PRO A 309 19.09 20.88 -16.54
N LYS A 310 18.27 19.94 -17.04
CA LYS A 310 18.39 19.35 -18.38
C LYS A 310 17.71 20.17 -19.49
N TYR A 311 16.97 21.23 -19.17
CA TYR A 311 16.26 22.02 -20.18
C TYR A 311 17.22 22.96 -20.88
N SER A 312 17.20 22.97 -22.22
CA SER A 312 17.93 23.96 -23.00
C SER A 312 17.32 25.35 -22.79
N PRO A 313 18.12 26.43 -22.89
CA PRO A 313 17.62 27.80 -22.72
C PRO A 313 16.50 28.13 -23.72
N GLY A 314 16.57 27.59 -24.94
CA GLY A 314 15.49 27.73 -25.94
C GLY A 314 14.18 27.05 -25.53
N LYS A 315 14.23 25.94 -24.78
CA LYS A 315 13.02 25.30 -24.26
C LYS A 315 12.39 26.12 -23.14
N ILE A 316 13.21 26.78 -22.31
CA ILE A 316 12.75 27.66 -21.23
C ILE A 316 12.05 28.90 -21.79
N SER A 317 12.62 29.53 -22.83
CA SER A 317 12.00 30.68 -23.51
C SER A 317 10.73 30.28 -24.26
N LEU A 318 10.68 29.11 -24.92
CA LEU A 318 9.45 28.60 -25.53
C LEU A 318 8.34 28.38 -24.50
N LEU A 319 8.67 27.78 -23.35
CA LEU A 319 7.71 27.60 -22.25
C LEU A 319 7.16 28.95 -21.77
N TRP A 320 8.00 29.96 -21.65
CA TRP A 320 7.57 31.32 -21.32
C TRP A 320 6.60 31.89 -22.36
N ASN A 321 6.95 31.81 -23.65
CA ASN A 321 6.10 32.36 -24.72
C ASN A 321 4.73 31.67 -24.80
N VAL A 322 4.65 30.38 -24.46
CA VAL A 322 3.36 29.65 -24.39
C VAL A 322 2.47 30.17 -23.26
N LEU A 323 3.07 30.66 -22.17
CA LEU A 323 2.37 31.16 -20.98
C LEU A 323 2.04 32.64 -21.09
N ASP A 324 2.93 33.43 -21.66
CA ASP A 324 2.76 34.86 -21.91
C ASP A 324 2.15 35.11 -23.29
N ARG A 325 0.93 34.61 -23.51
CA ARG A 325 0.22 34.79 -24.80
C ARG A 325 -0.11 36.24 -25.11
N GLU A 326 -0.16 37.09 -24.08
CA GLU A 326 -0.51 38.51 -24.18
C GLU A 326 0.73 39.40 -24.36
N ASN A 327 1.96 38.83 -24.35
CA ASN A 327 3.23 39.57 -24.44
C ASN A 327 3.38 40.65 -23.36
N ASN A 328 2.79 40.40 -22.19
CA ASN A 328 2.74 41.35 -21.09
C ASN A 328 4.05 41.33 -20.26
N ASN A 329 4.99 40.43 -20.57
CA ASN A 329 6.25 40.20 -19.85
C ASN A 329 6.06 39.79 -18.38
N TYR A 330 4.86 39.32 -18.01
CA TYR A 330 4.58 38.79 -16.69
C TYR A 330 3.58 37.63 -16.70
N ILE A 331 3.74 36.69 -15.77
CA ILE A 331 2.83 35.56 -15.58
C ILE A 331 1.96 35.80 -14.34
N SER A 332 0.64 35.75 -14.53
CA SER A 332 -0.33 35.80 -13.44
C SER A 332 -0.48 34.45 -12.73
N LYS A 333 -1.01 34.48 -11.51
CA LYS A 333 -1.24 33.29 -10.67
C LYS A 333 -2.04 32.18 -11.37
N HIS A 334 -3.03 32.56 -12.16
CA HIS A 334 -3.88 31.63 -12.89
C HIS A 334 -3.06 30.84 -13.92
N LEU A 335 -2.30 31.56 -14.76
CA LEU A 335 -1.43 30.98 -15.79
C LEU A 335 -0.33 30.09 -15.19
N PHE A 336 0.26 30.49 -14.05
CA PHE A 336 1.28 29.70 -13.36
C PHE A 336 0.78 28.30 -12.95
N SER A 337 -0.50 28.18 -12.59
CA SER A 337 -1.08 26.90 -12.16
C SER A 337 -1.22 25.87 -13.29
N TYR A 338 -1.29 26.30 -14.56
CA TYR A 338 -1.44 25.41 -15.72
C TYR A 338 -0.15 24.70 -16.13
N ILE A 339 1.01 25.28 -15.80
CA ILE A 339 2.33 24.81 -16.24
C ILE A 339 2.63 23.38 -15.78
N PHE A 340 2.19 23.07 -14.57
CA PHE A 340 2.53 21.83 -13.90
C PHE A 340 1.35 20.89 -13.75
N LEU A 341 0.14 21.28 -14.21
CA LEU A 341 -1.09 20.47 -14.19
C LEU A 341 -0.99 19.32 -15.19
#